data_AF-A0A110A7W8-F1
#
_entry.id   AF-A0A110A7W8-F1
#
_cell.length_a   1.000
_cell.length_b   1.000
_cell.length_c   1.000
_cell.angle_alpha   90.00
_cell.angle_beta   90.00
_cell.angle_gamma   90.00
#
_symmetry.space_group_name_H-M   'P 1'
#
loop_
_entity.id
_entity.type
_entity.pdbx_description
1 polymer ?
#
loop_
_entity_poly.entity_id
_entity_poly.type
_entity_poly.pdbx_seq_one_letter_code
_entity_poly.pdbx_strand_id
1 'polypeptide(L)' 'MDKKELLQKYYDMEMNNVFAYSSNYLMSSPKKGYEREWCEANERAILLLELIRE' A
#
# COMPACT_ATOMS: atom_id res chain seq x y z
N MET A 1 18.55 4.23 9.80
CA MET A 1 17.10 4.18 10.03
C MET A 1 16.66 5.46 10.69
N ASP A 2 16.33 6.44 9.87
CA ASP A 2 15.66 7.67 10.27
C ASP A 2 14.12 7.57 10.11
N LYS A 3 13.40 8.65 10.43
CA LYS A 3 11.93 8.71 10.29
C LYS A 3 11.48 8.41 8.86
N LYS A 4 12.17 8.94 7.85
CA LYS A 4 11.78 8.81 6.45
C LYS A 4 12.02 7.38 5.95
N GLU A 5 13.15 6.78 6.29
CA GLU A 5 13.47 5.38 6.02
C GLU A 5 12.46 4.43 6.68
N LEU A 6 12.02 4.73 7.91
CA LEU A 6 11.00 3.94 8.60
C LEU A 6 9.64 4.03 7.90
N LEU A 7 9.21 5.24 7.52
CA LEU A 7 7.95 5.43 6.80
C LEU A 7 7.98 4.78 5.42
N GLN A 8 9.11 4.88 4.70
CA GLN A 8 9.29 4.21 3.41
C GLN A 8 9.16 2.69 3.55
N LYS A 9 9.75 2.09 4.59
CA LYS A 9 9.60 0.66 4.85
C LYS A 9 8.13 0.26 5.06
N TYR A 10 7.35 1.05 5.81
CA TYR A 10 5.92 0.77 5.98
C TYR A 10 5.14 0.95 4.68
N TYR A 11 5.49 1.96 3.87
CA TYR A 11 4.88 2.16 2.56
C TYR A 11 5.12 0.94 1.66
N ASP A 12 6.36 0.44 1.61
CA ASP A 12 6.71 -0.74 0.82
C ASP A 12 5.94 -1.98 1.29
N MET A 13 5.73 -2.13 2.60
CA MET A 13 4.91 -3.22 3.16
C MET A 13 3.45 -3.12 2.73
N GLU A 14 2.84 -1.94 2.77
CA GLU A 14 1.45 -1.77 2.30
C GLU A 14 1.33 -1.94 0.78
N MET A 15 2.31 -1.48 0.00
CA MET A 15 2.33 -1.74 -1.44
C MET A 15 2.44 -3.23 -1.76
N ASN A 16 3.17 -4.01 -0.96
CA ASN A 16 3.17 -5.47 -1.08
C ASN A 16 1.79 -6.08 -0.77
N ASN A 17 1.05 -5.53 0.21
CA ASN A 17 -0.31 -5.94 0.50
C ASN A 17 -1.26 -5.61 -0.67
N VAL A 18 -1.20 -4.38 -1.20
CA VAL A 18 -1.96 -3.97 -2.39
C VAL A 18 -1.69 -4.94 -3.54
N PHE A 19 -0.42 -5.26 -3.79
CA PHE A 19 -0.03 -6.23 -4.81
C PHE A 19 -0.62 -7.62 -4.54
N ALA A 20 -0.50 -8.13 -3.32
CA ALA A 20 -1.02 -9.44 -2.92
C ALA A 20 -2.54 -9.53 -3.09
N TYR A 21 -3.27 -8.45 -2.87
CA TYR A 21 -4.72 -8.37 -3.02
C TYR A 21 -5.18 -7.96 -4.43
N SER A 22 -4.27 -7.61 -5.33
CA SER A 22 -4.59 -7.19 -6.70
C SER A 22 -4.81 -8.37 -7.63
N SER A 23 -5.81 -8.29 -8.50
CA SER A 23 -6.08 -9.31 -9.52
C SER A 23 -5.16 -9.22 -10.74
N ASN A 24 -4.39 -8.15 -10.85
CA ASN A 24 -3.46 -7.91 -11.95
C ASN A 24 -2.16 -7.24 -11.46
N TYR A 25 -1.11 -7.35 -12.27
CA TYR A 25 0.20 -6.79 -11.96
C TYR A 25 0.25 -5.25 -11.97
N LEU A 26 -0.69 -4.59 -12.64
CA LEU A 26 -0.82 -3.13 -12.61
C LEU A 26 -1.43 -2.63 -11.30
N MET A 27 -1.87 -3.54 -10.43
CA MET A 27 -2.58 -3.24 -9.20
C MET A 27 -3.78 -2.33 -9.42
N SER A 28 -4.44 -2.44 -10.58
CA SER A 28 -5.54 -1.53 -10.94
C SER A 28 -6.91 -2.02 -10.48
N SER A 29 -6.99 -3.26 -9.98
CA SER A 29 -8.23 -3.85 -9.47
C SER A 29 -7.95 -4.93 -8.42
N PRO A 30 -8.85 -5.10 -7.43
CA PRO A 30 -8.73 -6.14 -6.41
C PRO A 30 -9.01 -7.54 -6.98
N LYS A 31 -8.55 -8.57 -6.27
CA LYS A 31 -9.03 -9.96 -6.39
C LYS A 31 -10.43 -10.04 -5.82
N LYS A 32 -11.26 -10.91 -6.41
CA LYS A 32 -12.60 -11.18 -5.92
C LYS A 32 -12.55 -11.68 -4.47
N GLY A 33 -13.27 -11.02 -3.56
CA GLY A 33 -13.29 -11.34 -2.14
C GLY A 33 -12.18 -10.69 -1.30
N TYR A 34 -11.34 -9.84 -1.90
CA TYR A 34 -10.29 -9.06 -1.22
C TYR A 34 -10.45 -7.55 -1.43
N GLU A 35 -11.64 -7.11 -1.88
CA GLU A 35 -11.90 -5.71 -2.23
C GLU A 35 -11.65 -4.78 -1.03
N ARG A 36 -12.05 -5.21 0.16
CA ARG A 36 -11.87 -4.45 1.39
C ARG A 36 -10.39 -4.31 1.75
N GLU A 37 -9.66 -5.41 1.81
CA GLU A 37 -8.25 -5.44 2.17
C GLU A 37 -7.40 -4.67 1.17
N TRP A 38 -7.74 -4.77 -0.12
CA TRP A 38 -7.11 -3.99 -1.18
C TRP A 38 -7.35 -2.49 -1.00
N CYS A 39 -8.59 -2.06 -0.71
CA CYS A 39 -8.90 -0.65 -0.45
C CYS A 39 -8.16 -0.14 0.79
N GLU A 40 -8.24 -0.85 1.91
CA GLU A 40 -7.59 -0.44 3.16
C GLU A 40 -6.06 -0.36 3.02
N ALA A 41 -5.43 -1.29 2.29
CA ALA A 41 -3.99 -1.23 2.01
C ALA A 41 -3.61 -0.03 1.13
N ASN A 42 -4.43 0.29 0.12
CA ASN A 42 -4.22 1.48 -0.70
C ASN A 42 -4.34 2.77 0.11
N GLU A 43 -5.37 2.88 0.96
CA GLU A 43 -5.56 4.05 1.84
C GLU A 43 -4.36 4.24 2.77
N ARG A 44 -3.88 3.17 3.41
CA ARG A 44 -2.68 3.23 4.26
C ARG A 44 -1.43 3.63 3.46
N ALA A 45 -1.23 3.06 2.26
CA ALA A 45 -0.11 3.42 1.40
C ALA A 45 -0.13 4.90 0.98
N ILE A 46 -1.32 5.45 0.68
CA ILE A 46 -1.48 6.88 0.33
C ILE A 46 -1.09 7.77 1.50
N LEU A 47 -1.61 7.49 2.71
CA LEU A 47 -1.28 8.27 3.91
C LEU A 47 0.22 8.22 4.24
N LEU A 48 0.85 7.05 4.10
CA LEU A 48 2.29 6.91 4.30
C LEU A 48 3.09 7.73 3.28
N LEU A 49 2.66 7.74 2.02
CA LEU A 49 3.29 8.52 0.96
C LEU A 49 3.17 10.03 1.21
N GLU A 50 2.03 10.49 1.75
CA GLU A 50 1.85 11.88 2.18
C GLU A 50 2.84 12.23 3.30
N LEU A 51 2.93 11.41 4.36
CA LEU A 51 3.84 11.62 5.48
C LEU A 51 5.34 11.60 5.10
N ILE A 52 5.71 10.89 4.03
CA ILE A 52 7.08 10.86 3.50
C ILE A 52 7.42 12.16 2.74
N ARG A 53 6.41 12.82 2.19
CA ARG A 53 6.53 14.02 1.35
C ARG A 53 6.42 15.32 2.15
N GLU A 54 5.87 15.28 3.35
CA GLU A 54 5.98 16.35 4.37
C GLU A 54 7.42 16.58 4.82
#